data_AF-A0AAD8L1J0-F1
#
_entry.id   AF-A0AAD8L1J0-F1
#
_cell.length_a   1.000
_cell.length_b   1.000
_cell.length_c   1.000
_cell.angle_alpha   90.00
_cell.angle_beta   90.00
_cell.angle_gamma   90.00
#
_symmetry.space_group_name_H-M   'P 1'
#
loop_
_entity.id
_entity.type
_entity.pdbx_description
1 polymer ?
#
loop_
_entity_poly.entity_id
_entity_poly.type
_entity_poly.pdbx_seq_one_letter_code
_entity_poly.pdbx_strand_id
1 'polypeptide(L)'
;MPKTVRFIGAFFSTIVDAIIIFLLLLSRLNLILSACFAMMEDKVEVKDVTEQFSSSQQSDSLLQWTNWQLIDSILPTGGFAHSLGLEAAMQARIVSHPEDLQSYIIHTLENTGSLLLPFVYSAATSPDFQTWQQLDMILDATLTNEVSRKASVSQGSALMRVSSSVFTEIPSLKMMRNLSLSNGDVHFHHAPVFGLVCGLVGMDSETCQKAYMFITMRDIISAATRLNLVGPLGAAVLQHQVSFVAEELLKKWKNRGVDEACQTSPLLDTVQGCHSYLFSRLFCS
;
A
#
# COMPACT_ATOMS: atom_id res chain seq x y z
N MET A 1 -69.31 -34.72 -24.78
CA MET A 1 -69.15 -34.38 -23.35
C MET A 1 -67.67 -34.26 -23.00
N PRO A 2 -67.31 -33.40 -22.03
CA PRO A 2 -66.17 -32.49 -22.14
C PRO A 2 -65.10 -32.76 -21.07
N LYS A 3 -63.82 -32.96 -21.45
CA LYS A 3 -62.73 -32.96 -20.45
C LYS A 3 -61.43 -32.24 -20.87
N THR A 4 -61.22 -31.94 -22.15
CA THR A 4 -59.95 -31.36 -22.61
C THR A 4 -59.92 -29.83 -22.72
N VAL A 5 -61.07 -29.15 -22.87
CA VAL A 5 -61.12 -27.68 -22.98
C VAL A 5 -61.07 -26.97 -21.60
N ARG A 6 -61.43 -27.66 -20.51
CA ARG A 6 -61.38 -27.10 -19.14
C ARG A 6 -59.96 -27.01 -18.55
N PHE A 7 -58.99 -27.78 -19.04
CA PHE A 7 -57.62 -27.77 -18.51
C PHE A 7 -56.79 -26.58 -19.00
N ILE A 8 -57.03 -26.10 -20.22
CA ILE A 8 -56.26 -24.98 -20.80
C ILE A 8 -56.69 -23.64 -20.16
N GLY A 9 -57.98 -23.45 -19.88
CA GLY A 9 -58.47 -22.23 -19.24
C GLY A 9 -57.98 -22.05 -17.79
N ALA A 10 -57.89 -23.13 -17.02
CA ALA A 10 -57.36 -23.09 -15.65
C ALA A 10 -55.85 -22.78 -15.64
N PHE A 11 -55.08 -23.35 -16.57
CA PHE A 11 -53.63 -23.13 -16.67
C PHE A 11 -53.26 -21.70 -17.08
N PHE A 12 -54.04 -21.09 -18.00
CA PHE A 12 -53.86 -19.70 -18.39
C PHE A 12 -54.21 -18.71 -17.28
N SER A 13 -55.26 -18.98 -16.47
CA SER A 13 -55.61 -18.14 -15.32
C SER A 13 -54.49 -18.11 -14.28
N THR A 14 -53.91 -19.28 -13.94
CA THR A 14 -52.85 -19.36 -12.93
C THR A 14 -51.56 -18.66 -13.36
N ILE A 15 -51.23 -18.67 -14.66
CA ILE A 15 -50.05 -17.97 -15.18
C ILE A 15 -50.27 -16.45 -15.16
N VAL A 16 -51.47 -15.97 -15.52
CA VAL A 16 -51.78 -14.53 -15.48
C VAL A 16 -51.77 -14.02 -14.03
N ASP A 17 -52.32 -14.78 -13.09
CA ASP A 17 -52.29 -14.43 -11.67
C ASP A 17 -50.85 -14.41 -11.11
N ALA A 18 -50.00 -15.36 -11.52
CA ALA A 18 -48.59 -15.39 -11.13
C ALA A 18 -47.80 -14.19 -11.71
N ILE A 19 -48.09 -13.77 -12.95
CA ILE A 19 -47.46 -12.59 -13.55
C ILE A 19 -47.91 -11.30 -12.85
N ILE A 20 -49.18 -11.19 -12.48
CA ILE A 20 -49.70 -10.02 -11.73
C ILE A 20 -49.06 -9.95 -10.34
N ILE A 21 -48.94 -11.09 -9.63
CA ILE A 21 -48.25 -11.14 -8.33
C ILE A 21 -46.77 -10.77 -8.47
N PHE A 22 -46.10 -11.25 -9.52
CA PHE A 22 -44.70 -10.91 -9.80
C PHE A 22 -44.50 -9.41 -10.11
N LEU A 23 -45.40 -8.82 -10.90
CA LEU A 23 -45.39 -7.37 -11.18
C LEU A 23 -45.70 -6.53 -9.94
N LEU A 24 -46.61 -6.98 -9.07
CA LEU A 24 -46.89 -6.32 -7.79
C LEU A 24 -45.72 -6.43 -6.80
N LEU A 25 -45.01 -7.56 -6.79
CA LEU A 25 -43.78 -7.73 -6.01
C LEU A 25 -42.64 -6.84 -6.52
N LEU A 26 -42.45 -6.74 -7.84
CA LEU A 26 -41.48 -5.83 -8.45
C LEU A 26 -41.79 -4.36 -8.15
N SER A 27 -43.06 -3.97 -8.20
CA SER A 27 -43.50 -2.61 -7.84
C SER A 27 -43.23 -2.31 -6.36
N ARG A 28 -43.52 -3.26 -5.45
CA ARG A 28 -43.17 -3.13 -4.02
C ARG A 28 -41.66 -3.09 -3.79
N LEU A 29 -40.87 -3.87 -4.54
CA LEU A 29 -39.41 -3.86 -4.45
C LEU A 29 -38.85 -2.51 -4.91
N ASN A 30 -39.38 -1.92 -5.99
CA ASN A 30 -39.01 -0.58 -6.43
C ASN A 30 -39.44 0.52 -5.44
N LEU A 31 -40.59 0.37 -4.76
CA LEU A 31 -40.96 1.28 -3.66
C LEU A 31 -40.00 1.15 -2.48
N ILE A 32 -39.56 -0.06 -2.13
CA ILE A 32 -38.60 -0.29 -1.04
C ILE A 32 -37.21 0.24 -1.44
N LEU A 33 -36.77 0.03 -2.68
CA LEU A 33 -35.53 0.59 -3.21
C LEU A 33 -35.57 2.12 -3.28
N SER A 34 -36.69 2.71 -3.68
CA SER A 34 -36.90 4.16 -3.69
C SER A 34 -36.98 4.74 -2.27
N ALA A 35 -37.61 4.02 -1.33
CA ALA A 35 -37.60 4.40 0.09
C ALA A 35 -36.20 4.25 0.72
N CYS A 36 -35.45 3.19 0.40
CA CYS A 36 -34.05 3.03 0.82
C CYS A 36 -33.14 4.10 0.21
N PHE A 37 -33.38 4.50 -1.05
CA PHE A 37 -32.66 5.59 -1.70
C PHE A 37 -33.01 6.94 -1.05
N ALA A 38 -34.29 7.18 -0.74
CA ALA A 38 -34.74 8.37 -0.02
C ALA A 38 -34.25 8.41 1.44
N MET A 39 -34.02 7.26 2.09
CA MET A 39 -33.40 7.17 3.42
C MET A 39 -31.86 7.24 3.39
N MET A 40 -31.24 7.15 2.21
CA MET A 40 -29.80 7.43 2.01
C MET A 40 -29.53 8.88 1.57
N GLU A 41 -30.57 9.61 1.14
CA GLU A 41 -30.54 11.06 0.94
C GLU A 41 -30.87 11.84 2.22
N ASP A 42 -30.34 11.39 3.37
CA ASP A 42 -30.14 12.31 4.49
C ASP A 42 -29.06 13.31 4.06
N LYS A 43 -29.54 14.41 3.47
CA LYS A 43 -28.78 15.63 3.30
C LYS A 43 -28.23 16.00 4.66
N VAL A 44 -26.94 15.75 4.85
CA VAL A 44 -26.16 16.53 5.80
C VAL A 44 -26.28 17.97 5.32
N GLU A 45 -27.23 18.71 5.92
CA GLU A 45 -27.25 20.16 5.90
C GLU A 45 -25.92 20.62 6.50
N VAL A 46 -24.92 20.78 5.63
CA VAL A 46 -23.75 21.61 5.93
C VAL A 46 -24.29 23.04 5.95
N LYS A 47 -24.87 23.43 7.08
CA LYS A 47 -25.15 24.82 7.38
C LYS A 47 -23.82 25.57 7.32
N ASP A 48 -23.84 26.69 6.60
CA ASP A 48 -22.84 27.74 6.62
C ASP A 48 -22.21 27.88 8.00
N VAL A 49 -20.99 27.36 8.15
CA VAL A 49 -20.02 27.82 9.14
C VAL A 49 -18.89 28.44 8.34
N THR A 50 -19.22 29.55 7.69
CA THR A 50 -18.21 30.42 7.09
C THR A 50 -17.91 31.51 8.11
N GLU A 51 -16.96 31.26 9.01
CA GLU A 51 -16.19 32.32 9.66
C GLU A 51 -14.86 31.77 10.19
N GLN A 52 -13.81 32.03 9.41
CA GLN A 52 -12.42 32.21 9.86
C GLN A 52 -11.75 31.04 10.60
N PHE A 53 -11.61 29.89 9.95
CA PHE A 53 -10.48 29.00 10.23
C PHE A 53 -9.39 29.24 9.19
N SER A 54 -8.21 29.63 9.67
CA SER A 54 -7.03 29.97 8.87
C SER A 54 -6.79 28.95 7.74
N SER A 55 -6.60 29.43 6.51
CA SER A 55 -6.36 28.60 5.32
C SER A 55 -5.21 27.60 5.49
N SER A 56 -4.26 27.88 6.39
CA SER A 56 -3.17 26.97 6.76
C SER A 56 -3.64 25.73 7.54
N GLN A 57 -4.54 25.88 8.52
CA GLN A 57 -4.99 24.75 9.36
C GLN A 57 -5.83 23.73 8.59
N GLN A 58 -6.62 24.19 7.60
CA GLN A 58 -7.41 23.29 6.77
C GLN A 58 -6.52 22.50 5.78
N SER A 59 -5.46 23.13 5.26
CA SER A 59 -4.45 22.47 4.43
C SER A 59 -3.69 21.39 5.21
N ASP A 60 -3.29 21.69 6.46
CA ASP A 60 -2.58 20.75 7.32
C ASP A 60 -3.43 19.51 7.68
N SER A 61 -4.73 19.70 7.91
CA SER A 61 -5.66 18.61 8.19
C SER A 61 -5.81 17.65 6.99
N LEU A 62 -5.96 18.19 5.77
CA LEU A 62 -6.07 17.36 4.56
C LEU A 62 -4.77 16.61 4.25
N LEU A 63 -3.62 17.21 4.55
CA LEU A 63 -2.32 16.55 4.41
C LEU A 63 -2.21 15.34 5.36
N GLN A 64 -2.74 15.43 6.58
CA GLN A 64 -2.75 14.27 7.50
C GLN A 64 -3.54 13.08 6.95
N TRP A 65 -4.72 13.32 6.36
CA TRP A 65 -5.48 12.25 5.71
C TRP A 65 -4.70 11.61 4.54
N THR A 66 -4.02 12.44 3.74
CA THR A 66 -3.16 11.96 2.65
C THR A 66 -2.01 11.10 3.18
N ASN A 67 -1.36 11.55 4.26
CA ASN A 67 -0.28 10.81 4.90
C ASN A 67 -0.75 9.44 5.40
N TRP A 68 -1.92 9.36 6.05
CA TRP A 68 -2.49 8.09 6.50
C TRP A 68 -2.86 7.18 5.34
N GLN A 69 -3.44 7.72 4.27
CA GLN A 69 -3.77 6.94 3.08
C GLN A 69 -2.52 6.34 2.43
N LEU A 70 -1.40 7.09 2.36
CA LEU A 70 -0.14 6.62 1.80
C LEU A 70 0.48 5.47 2.58
N ILE A 71 0.29 5.43 3.91
CA ILE A 71 0.84 4.39 4.78
C ILE A 71 -0.17 3.30 5.15
N ASP A 72 -1.37 3.33 4.58
CA ASP A 72 -2.38 2.31 4.81
C ASP A 72 -2.00 1.01 4.09
N SER A 73 -2.29 -0.12 4.73
CA SER A 73 -2.13 -1.45 4.15
C SER A 73 -3.08 -1.75 2.98
N ILE A 74 -4.19 -1.00 2.87
CA ILE A 74 -5.17 -1.13 1.78
C ILE A 74 -4.66 -0.53 0.47
N LEU A 75 -3.68 0.37 0.53
CA LEU A 75 -3.12 0.99 -0.67
C LEU A 75 -2.48 -0.10 -1.54
N PRO A 76 -2.90 -0.26 -2.82
CA PRO A 76 -2.50 -1.42 -3.63
C PRO A 76 -1.10 -1.25 -4.24
N THR A 77 -0.09 -1.08 -3.37
CA THR A 77 1.34 -0.98 -3.71
C THR A 77 2.01 -2.35 -3.78
N GLY A 78 1.35 -3.42 -3.32
CA GLY A 78 1.89 -4.77 -3.36
C GLY A 78 2.78 -5.14 -2.17
N GLY A 79 2.96 -4.29 -1.16
CA GLY A 79 3.74 -4.61 0.05
C GLY A 79 3.27 -5.89 0.75
N PHE A 80 1.96 -6.15 0.74
CA PHE A 80 1.40 -7.40 1.27
C PHE A 80 1.95 -8.66 0.56
N ALA A 81 2.29 -8.61 -0.72
CA ALA A 81 2.75 -9.78 -1.48
C ALA A 81 4.21 -10.17 -1.17
N HIS A 82 4.96 -9.32 -0.45
CA HIS A 82 6.39 -9.50 -0.21
C HIS A 82 6.68 -9.75 1.29
N SER A 83 7.62 -10.66 1.57
CA SER A 83 8.02 -11.01 2.95
C SER A 83 9.32 -10.34 3.38
N LEU A 84 9.98 -9.60 2.48
CA LEU A 84 11.32 -9.02 2.68
C LEU A 84 12.33 -10.08 3.16
N GLY A 85 12.32 -11.26 2.54
CA GLY A 85 13.21 -12.38 2.91
C GLY A 85 12.80 -13.17 4.16
N LEU A 86 11.78 -12.75 4.91
CA LEU A 86 11.38 -13.43 6.15
C LEU A 86 10.92 -14.87 5.91
N GLU A 87 10.24 -15.14 4.79
CA GLU A 87 9.84 -16.49 4.44
C GLU A 87 11.06 -17.42 4.23
N ALA A 88 12.08 -16.92 3.54
CA ALA A 88 13.33 -17.65 3.34
C ALA A 88 14.09 -17.82 4.66
N ALA A 89 14.13 -16.80 5.50
CA ALA A 89 14.75 -16.85 6.82
C ALA A 89 14.09 -17.90 7.73
N MET A 90 12.76 -17.97 7.71
CA MET A 90 11.98 -18.96 8.44
C MET A 90 12.28 -20.38 7.94
N GLN A 91 12.22 -20.62 6.62
CA GLN A 91 12.47 -21.95 6.05
C GLN A 91 13.92 -22.41 6.27
N ALA A 92 14.88 -21.47 6.29
CA ALA A 92 16.28 -21.73 6.65
C ALA A 92 16.52 -21.88 8.17
N ARG A 93 15.47 -21.75 9.00
CA ARG A 93 15.52 -21.75 10.47
C ARG A 93 16.40 -20.67 11.10
N ILE A 94 16.66 -19.59 10.37
CA ILE A 94 17.32 -18.38 10.90
C ILE A 94 16.35 -17.63 11.82
N VAL A 95 15.05 -17.65 11.51
CA VAL A 95 13.99 -17.09 12.36
C VAL A 95 13.07 -18.21 12.79
N SER A 96 13.19 -18.64 14.05
CA SER A 96 12.40 -19.74 14.61
C SER A 96 11.63 -19.33 15.87
N HIS A 97 12.10 -18.31 16.57
CA HIS A 97 11.55 -17.85 17.84
C HIS A 97 11.16 -16.36 17.79
N PRO A 98 10.29 -15.89 18.73
CA PRO A 98 9.89 -14.48 18.78
C PRO A 98 11.06 -13.49 18.89
N GLU A 99 12.12 -13.86 19.60
CA GLU A 99 13.34 -13.04 19.74
C GLU A 99 14.10 -12.91 18.41
N ASP A 100 14.15 -13.98 17.62
CA ASP A 100 14.74 -13.96 16.28
C ASP A 100 13.93 -13.04 15.36
N LEU A 101 12.60 -13.10 15.44
CA LEU A 101 11.71 -12.24 14.64
C LEU A 101 11.92 -10.77 14.99
N GLN A 102 11.98 -10.43 16.27
CA GLN A 102 12.26 -9.06 16.71
C GLN A 102 13.62 -8.58 16.18
N SER A 103 14.65 -9.42 16.30
CA SER A 103 16.00 -9.11 15.79
C SER A 103 16.01 -8.95 14.27
N TYR A 104 15.28 -9.81 13.54
CA TYR A 104 15.13 -9.72 12.09
C TYR A 104 14.49 -8.41 11.65
N ILE A 105 13.41 -7.98 12.32
CA ILE A 105 12.74 -6.71 12.04
C ILE A 105 13.71 -5.55 12.30
N ILE A 106 14.41 -5.54 13.42
CA ILE A 106 15.36 -4.47 13.76
C ILE A 106 16.49 -4.38 12.72
N HIS A 107 17.09 -5.50 12.31
CA HIS A 107 18.13 -5.50 11.28
C HIS A 107 17.58 -5.09 9.91
N THR A 108 16.35 -5.46 9.58
CA THR A 108 15.73 -5.03 8.32
C THR A 108 15.47 -3.53 8.34
N LEU A 109 15.02 -2.97 9.46
CA LEU A 109 14.84 -1.54 9.62
C LEU A 109 16.16 -0.78 9.60
N GLU A 110 17.21 -1.31 10.25
CA GLU A 110 18.53 -0.69 10.20
C GLU A 110 19.07 -0.66 8.77
N ASN A 111 18.90 -1.76 8.02
CA ASN A 111 19.30 -1.81 6.63
C ASN A 111 18.46 -0.91 5.72
N THR A 112 17.15 -0.83 5.94
CA THR A 112 16.28 0.14 5.25
C THR A 112 16.72 1.57 5.55
N GLY A 113 17.09 1.85 6.80
CA GLY A 113 17.67 3.10 7.23
C GLY A 113 18.95 3.45 6.48
N SER A 114 19.92 2.53 6.47
CA SER A 114 21.24 2.78 5.87
C SER A 114 21.23 2.77 4.34
N LEU A 115 20.40 1.94 3.72
CA LEU A 115 20.43 1.71 2.26
C LEU A 115 19.36 2.51 1.52
N LEU A 116 18.12 2.58 2.03
CA LEU A 116 16.97 3.06 1.26
C LEU A 116 16.51 4.47 1.65
N LEU A 117 16.65 4.88 2.92
CA LEU A 117 16.27 6.23 3.34
C LEU A 117 17.00 7.36 2.59
N PRO A 118 18.30 7.24 2.20
CA PRO A 118 18.94 8.30 1.42
C PRO A 118 18.24 8.59 0.08
N PHE A 119 17.69 7.56 -0.57
CA PHE A 119 16.92 7.70 -1.81
C PHE A 119 15.55 8.33 -1.56
N VAL A 120 14.87 7.93 -0.48
CA VAL A 120 13.59 8.52 -0.06
C VAL A 120 13.77 10.00 0.26
N TYR A 121 14.79 10.34 1.06
CA TYR A 121 15.12 11.70 1.46
C TYR A 121 15.42 12.60 0.26
N SER A 122 16.28 12.13 -0.64
CA SER A 122 16.68 12.91 -1.83
C SER A 122 15.49 13.14 -2.77
N ALA A 123 14.68 12.11 -3.04
CA ALA A 123 13.51 12.23 -3.90
C ALA A 123 12.41 13.11 -3.27
N ALA A 124 12.22 13.06 -1.95
CA ALA A 124 11.25 13.91 -1.26
C ALA A 124 11.68 15.38 -1.20
N THR A 125 12.99 15.64 -1.07
CA THR A 125 13.54 17.00 -1.02
C THR A 125 13.57 17.67 -2.39
N SER A 126 13.73 16.90 -3.46
CA SER A 126 13.74 17.39 -4.84
C SER A 126 12.85 16.51 -5.73
N PRO A 127 11.51 16.69 -5.65
CA PRO A 127 10.55 15.82 -6.30
C PRO A 127 10.34 16.18 -7.79
N ASP A 128 11.44 16.18 -8.56
CA ASP A 128 11.44 16.41 -10.00
C ASP A 128 11.84 15.15 -10.78
N PHE A 129 11.53 15.13 -12.08
CA PHE A 129 11.76 13.97 -12.95
C PHE A 129 13.24 13.61 -13.09
N GLN A 130 14.13 14.61 -13.19
CA GLN A 130 15.56 14.37 -13.41
C GLN A 130 16.19 13.75 -12.17
N THR A 131 15.88 14.30 -10.99
CA THR A 131 16.31 13.73 -9.71
C THR A 131 15.78 12.31 -9.56
N TRP A 132 14.49 12.08 -9.79
CA TRP A 132 13.91 10.74 -9.70
C TRP A 132 14.60 9.74 -10.63
N GLN A 133 14.78 10.09 -11.90
CA GLN A 133 15.44 9.22 -12.89
C GLN A 133 16.86 8.84 -12.44
N GLN A 134 17.65 9.80 -11.97
CA GLN A 134 19.01 9.55 -11.50
C GLN A 134 19.02 8.62 -10.27
N LEU A 135 18.17 8.89 -9.29
CA LEU A 135 18.04 8.08 -8.09
C LEU A 135 17.62 6.64 -8.40
N ASP A 136 16.70 6.47 -9.34
CA ASP A 136 16.22 5.17 -9.78
C ASP A 136 17.35 4.35 -10.43
N MET A 137 18.13 4.95 -11.33
CA MET A 137 19.29 4.31 -11.95
C MET A 137 20.37 3.92 -10.94
N ILE A 138 20.67 4.80 -9.97
CA ILE A 138 21.67 4.52 -8.93
C ILE A 138 21.17 3.36 -8.05
N LEU A 139 19.90 3.35 -7.67
CA LEU A 139 19.35 2.28 -6.84
C LEU A 139 19.32 0.94 -7.57
N ASP A 140 18.99 0.92 -8.86
CA ASP A 140 19.04 -0.29 -9.69
C ASP A 140 20.45 -0.90 -9.70
N ALA A 141 21.48 -0.06 -9.89
CA ALA A 141 22.88 -0.47 -9.84
C ALA A 141 23.33 -0.92 -8.45
N THR A 142 22.72 -0.39 -7.38
CA THR A 142 23.06 -0.72 -5.99
C THR A 142 22.44 -2.05 -5.55
N LEU A 143 21.22 -2.36 -6.00
CA LEU A 143 20.51 -3.58 -5.62
C LEU A 143 21.00 -4.80 -6.41
N THR A 144 22.08 -5.41 -5.96
CA THR A 144 22.67 -6.59 -6.61
C THR A 144 21.77 -7.83 -6.52
N ASN A 145 21.03 -7.99 -5.43
CA ASN A 145 20.06 -9.06 -5.26
C ASN A 145 18.83 -8.90 -6.18
N GLU A 146 18.68 -9.83 -7.12
CA GLU A 146 17.60 -9.83 -8.10
C GLU A 146 16.20 -9.92 -7.47
N VAL A 147 16.03 -10.68 -6.39
CA VAL A 147 14.75 -10.82 -5.67
C VAL A 147 14.33 -9.47 -5.10
N SER A 148 15.25 -8.81 -4.38
CA SER A 148 15.03 -7.49 -3.79
C SER A 148 14.80 -6.42 -4.86
N ARG A 149 15.58 -6.45 -5.94
CA ARG A 149 15.47 -5.51 -7.07
C ARG A 149 14.11 -5.63 -7.75
N LYS A 150 13.65 -6.84 -8.06
CA LYS A 150 12.33 -7.11 -8.65
C LYS A 150 11.19 -6.71 -7.71
N ALA A 151 11.29 -7.01 -6.42
CA ALA A 151 10.29 -6.59 -5.43
C ALA A 151 10.19 -5.06 -5.33
N SER A 152 11.33 -4.36 -5.37
CA SER A 152 11.38 -2.90 -5.36
C SER A 152 10.73 -2.28 -6.61
N VAL A 153 11.05 -2.78 -7.81
CA VAL A 153 10.45 -2.34 -9.08
C VAL A 153 8.93 -2.60 -9.12
N SER A 154 8.51 -3.78 -8.68
CA SER A 154 7.08 -4.16 -8.64
C SER A 154 6.29 -3.20 -7.74
N GLN A 155 6.81 -2.94 -6.54
CA GLN A 155 6.15 -2.08 -5.56
C GLN A 155 6.15 -0.61 -5.99
N GLY A 156 7.26 -0.08 -6.49
CA GLY A 156 7.32 1.31 -6.96
C GLY A 156 6.48 1.54 -8.22
N SER A 157 6.44 0.58 -9.15
CA SER A 157 5.53 0.63 -10.31
C SER A 157 4.06 0.68 -9.89
N ALA A 158 3.70 -0.11 -8.88
CA ALA A 158 2.34 -0.12 -8.32
C ALA A 158 2.02 1.20 -7.61
N LEU A 159 2.93 1.70 -6.77
CA LEU A 159 2.80 2.99 -6.11
C LEU A 159 2.62 4.14 -7.10
N MET A 160 3.49 4.26 -8.12
CA MET A 160 3.39 5.32 -9.12
C MET A 160 2.07 5.27 -9.89
N ARG A 161 1.58 4.07 -10.23
CA ARG A 161 0.27 3.87 -10.87
C ARG A 161 -0.86 4.38 -9.98
N VAL A 162 -0.89 3.96 -8.72
CA VAL A 162 -1.92 4.35 -7.75
C VAL A 162 -1.88 5.86 -7.51
N SER A 163 -0.72 6.41 -7.20
CA SER A 163 -0.53 7.83 -6.94
C SER A 163 -1.01 8.70 -8.11
N SER A 164 -0.69 8.32 -9.35
CA SER A 164 -1.14 9.05 -10.55
C SER A 164 -2.66 9.03 -10.79
N SER A 165 -3.37 8.12 -10.13
CA SER A 165 -4.83 7.94 -10.26
C SER A 165 -5.58 8.51 -9.06
N VAL A 166 -4.97 8.52 -7.87
CA VAL A 166 -5.55 9.04 -6.63
C VAL A 166 -5.33 10.55 -6.52
N PHE A 167 -4.10 11.03 -6.69
CA PHE A 167 -3.72 12.44 -6.51
C PHE A 167 -3.86 13.23 -7.81
N THR A 168 -5.10 13.32 -8.31
CA THR A 168 -5.41 13.96 -9.60
C THR A 168 -5.12 15.46 -9.64
N GLU A 169 -5.12 16.10 -8.47
CA GLU A 169 -4.74 17.49 -8.21
C GLU A 169 -3.23 17.75 -8.42
N ILE A 170 -2.43 16.69 -8.62
CA ILE A 170 -1.00 16.76 -8.92
C ILE A 170 -0.75 16.18 -10.34
N PRO A 171 -0.93 16.98 -11.42
CA PRO A 171 -0.81 16.49 -12.79
C PRO A 171 0.59 15.96 -13.14
N SER A 172 1.63 16.43 -12.44
CA SER A 172 3.02 16.02 -12.67
C SER A 172 3.23 14.51 -12.46
N LEU A 173 2.52 13.87 -11.53
CA LEU A 173 2.60 12.41 -11.33
C LEU A 173 2.22 11.63 -12.58
N LYS A 174 1.08 11.98 -13.18
CA LYS A 174 0.59 11.35 -14.40
C LYS A 174 1.50 11.65 -15.60
N MET A 175 2.01 12.88 -15.69
CA MET A 175 2.95 13.28 -16.73
C MET A 175 4.26 12.49 -16.64
N MET A 176 4.90 12.46 -15.46
CA MET A 176 6.14 11.73 -15.22
C MET A 176 5.99 10.23 -15.48
N ARG A 177 4.87 9.62 -15.05
CA ARG A 177 4.56 8.21 -15.33
C ARG A 177 4.46 7.92 -16.82
N ASN A 178 3.80 8.79 -17.59
CA ASN A 178 3.65 8.57 -19.02
C ASN A 178 4.98 8.73 -19.77
N LEU A 179 5.79 9.72 -19.38
CA LEU A 179 7.13 9.95 -19.94
C LEU A 179 8.08 8.78 -19.66
N SER A 180 8.08 8.23 -18.44
CA SER A 180 8.94 7.08 -18.13
C SER A 180 8.51 5.81 -18.86
N LEU A 181 7.20 5.60 -19.06
CA LEU A 181 6.69 4.47 -19.85
C LEU A 181 7.00 4.59 -21.34
N SER A 182 7.09 5.80 -21.90
CA SER A 182 7.44 5.99 -23.31
C SER A 182 8.94 5.82 -23.58
N ASN A 183 9.78 6.29 -22.66
CA ASN A 183 11.22 6.31 -22.86
C ASN A 183 11.87 4.97 -22.44
N GLY A 184 11.36 4.32 -21.39
CA GLY A 184 11.94 3.10 -20.84
C GLY A 184 13.18 3.31 -19.97
N ASP A 185 13.47 4.55 -19.57
CA ASP A 185 14.71 4.92 -18.85
C ASP A 185 14.61 4.80 -17.31
N VAL A 186 13.47 4.35 -16.78
CA VAL A 186 13.20 4.29 -15.33
C VAL A 186 12.58 2.94 -14.98
N HIS A 187 13.11 2.29 -13.93
CA HIS A 187 12.67 0.99 -13.44
C HIS A 187 11.52 1.10 -12.44
N PHE A 188 11.30 2.27 -11.83
CA PHE A 188 10.29 2.53 -10.81
C PHE A 188 10.58 1.80 -9.49
N HIS A 189 11.78 1.95 -8.96
CA HIS A 189 12.12 1.47 -7.63
C HIS A 189 11.30 2.15 -6.54
N HIS A 190 10.92 1.37 -5.53
CA HIS A 190 9.98 1.80 -4.50
C HIS A 190 10.45 3.01 -3.69
N ALA A 191 11.70 3.03 -3.22
CA ALA A 191 12.21 4.12 -2.38
C ALA A 191 12.22 5.50 -3.10
N PRO A 192 12.80 5.65 -4.31
CA PRO A 192 12.72 6.89 -5.06
C PRO A 192 11.28 7.31 -5.39
N VAL A 193 10.43 6.37 -5.81
CA VAL A 193 9.02 6.68 -6.12
C VAL A 193 8.26 7.12 -4.87
N PHE A 194 8.49 6.48 -3.73
CA PHE A 194 7.85 6.86 -2.46
C PHE A 194 8.25 8.27 -2.04
N GLY A 195 9.56 8.58 -2.05
CA GLY A 195 10.04 9.92 -1.77
C GLY A 195 9.47 10.96 -2.73
N LEU A 196 9.47 10.68 -4.04
CA LEU A 196 8.88 11.55 -5.06
C LEU A 196 7.39 11.85 -4.77
N VAL A 197 6.60 10.81 -4.53
CA VAL A 197 5.16 10.96 -4.22
C VAL A 197 4.96 11.79 -2.95
N CYS A 198 5.67 11.46 -1.88
CA CYS A 198 5.60 12.19 -0.61
C CYS A 198 5.98 13.68 -0.77
N GLY A 199 7.05 13.98 -1.48
CA GLY A 199 7.46 15.37 -1.75
C GLY A 199 6.42 16.15 -2.56
N LEU A 200 5.81 15.51 -3.57
CA LEU A 200 4.78 16.16 -4.40
C LEU A 200 3.48 16.44 -3.64
N VAL A 201 3.07 15.54 -2.73
CA VAL A 201 1.88 15.77 -1.89
C VAL A 201 2.14 16.78 -0.76
N GLY A 202 3.38 17.25 -0.60
CA GLY A 202 3.76 18.24 0.42
C GLY A 202 4.09 17.64 1.78
N MET A 203 4.37 16.33 1.87
CA MET A 203 4.83 15.70 3.11
C MET A 203 6.26 16.14 3.39
N ASP A 204 6.54 16.57 4.63
CA ASP A 204 7.90 16.94 5.01
C ASP A 204 8.86 15.73 4.98
N SER A 205 10.14 16.01 4.75
CA SER A 205 11.15 14.96 4.56
C SER A 205 11.32 14.03 5.77
N GLU A 206 11.09 14.51 6.99
CA GLU A 206 11.24 13.69 8.20
C GLU A 206 10.05 12.74 8.36
N THR A 207 8.83 13.26 8.17
CA THR A 207 7.60 12.43 8.13
C THR A 207 7.68 11.41 7.01
N CYS A 208 8.20 11.76 5.83
CA CYS A 208 8.40 10.85 4.71
C CYS A 208 9.33 9.68 5.06
N GLN A 209 10.49 9.96 5.64
CA GLN A 209 11.45 8.92 6.05
C GLN A 209 10.86 8.04 7.16
N LYS A 210 10.15 8.63 8.13
CA LYS A 210 9.46 7.88 9.19
C LYS A 210 8.34 7.00 8.64
N ALA A 211 7.56 7.51 7.69
CA ALA A 211 6.52 6.76 7.00
C ALA A 211 7.10 5.56 6.25
N TYR A 212 8.24 5.73 5.57
CA TYR A 212 8.91 4.64 4.87
C TYR A 212 9.41 3.52 5.81
N MET A 213 9.98 3.91 6.96
CA MET A 213 10.36 2.97 8.02
C MET A 213 9.13 2.24 8.59
N PHE A 214 8.03 2.97 8.79
CA PHE A 214 6.78 2.41 9.32
C PHE A 214 6.16 1.38 8.37
N ILE A 215 6.02 1.68 7.07
CA ILE A 215 5.45 0.72 6.11
C ILE A 215 6.33 -0.53 5.98
N THR A 216 7.65 -0.37 6.05
CA THR A 216 8.60 -1.50 6.05
C THR A 216 8.36 -2.41 7.27
N MET A 217 8.30 -1.82 8.47
CA MET A 217 8.01 -2.57 9.70
C MET A 217 6.66 -3.28 9.63
N ARG A 218 5.62 -2.56 9.18
CA ARG A 218 4.25 -3.05 9.02
C ARG A 218 4.21 -4.27 8.09
N ASP A 219 4.91 -4.21 6.96
CA ASP A 219 4.88 -5.27 5.95
C ASP A 219 5.58 -6.54 6.44
N ILE A 220 6.71 -6.41 7.14
CA ILE A 220 7.40 -7.56 7.77
C ILE A 220 6.53 -8.21 8.84
N ILE A 221 5.90 -7.41 9.72
CA ILE A 221 5.04 -7.91 10.80
C ILE A 221 3.78 -8.58 10.23
N SER A 222 3.20 -8.00 9.17
CA SER A 222 2.11 -8.61 8.41
C SER A 222 2.54 -9.95 7.79
N ALA A 223 3.74 -10.04 7.23
CA ALA A 223 4.27 -11.28 6.70
C ALA A 223 4.48 -12.34 7.80
N ALA A 224 5.05 -11.93 8.95
CA ALA A 224 5.27 -12.80 10.11
C ALA A 224 3.98 -13.41 10.63
N THR A 225 2.90 -12.63 10.66
CA THR A 225 1.57 -13.09 11.08
C THR A 225 1.04 -14.18 10.14
N ARG A 226 1.22 -14.00 8.83
CA ARG A 226 0.76 -14.96 7.79
C ARG A 226 1.64 -16.20 7.68
N LEU A 227 2.91 -16.09 8.05
CA LEU A 227 3.84 -17.21 8.24
C LEU A 227 3.61 -17.94 9.57
N ASN A 228 2.65 -17.50 10.40
CA ASN A 228 2.34 -18.07 11.71
C ASN A 228 3.53 -18.04 12.70
N LEU A 229 4.44 -17.06 12.53
CA LEU A 229 5.53 -16.79 13.47
C LEU A 229 5.03 -16.02 14.71
N VAL A 230 3.97 -15.24 14.55
CA VAL A 230 3.35 -14.45 15.62
C VAL A 230 1.84 -14.34 15.37
N GLY A 231 1.03 -14.35 16.43
CA GLY A 231 -0.42 -14.11 16.31
C GLY A 231 -0.76 -12.62 16.16
N PRO A 232 -1.97 -12.25 15.70
CA PRO A 232 -2.34 -10.84 15.45
C PRO A 232 -2.17 -9.90 16.66
N LEU A 233 -2.53 -10.37 17.87
CA LEU A 233 -2.32 -9.59 19.09
C LEU A 233 -0.83 -9.42 19.41
N GLY A 234 -0.04 -10.49 19.27
CA GLY A 234 1.40 -10.46 19.47
C GLY A 234 2.10 -9.55 18.44
N ALA A 235 1.61 -9.51 17.21
CA ALA A 235 2.10 -8.65 16.14
C ALA A 235 1.92 -7.16 16.49
N ALA A 236 0.76 -6.78 17.02
CA ALA A 236 0.50 -5.41 17.48
C ALA A 236 1.40 -5.02 18.67
N VAL A 237 1.60 -5.93 19.62
CA VAL A 237 2.53 -5.73 20.75
C VAL A 237 3.96 -5.56 20.25
N LEU A 238 4.41 -6.43 19.34
CA LEU A 238 5.76 -6.38 18.76
C LEU A 238 5.99 -5.07 17.99
N GLN A 239 5.02 -4.61 17.19
CA GLN A 239 5.11 -3.34 16.48
C GLN A 239 5.29 -2.17 17.45
N HIS A 240 4.53 -2.14 18.55
CA HIS A 240 4.67 -1.11 19.57
C HIS A 240 6.04 -1.17 20.25
N GLN A 241 6.53 -2.35 20.61
CA GLN A 241 7.85 -2.54 21.24
C GLN A 241 9.00 -2.10 20.32
N VAL A 242 8.94 -2.44 19.04
CA VAL A 242 9.98 -2.09 18.05
C VAL A 242 9.96 -0.60 17.71
N SER A 243 8.83 0.10 17.89
CA SER A 243 8.70 1.52 17.52
C SER A 243 9.75 2.43 18.15
N PHE A 244 10.15 2.16 19.40
CA PHE A 244 11.22 2.91 20.08
C PHE A 244 12.58 2.73 19.39
N VAL A 245 12.91 1.50 18.98
CA VAL A 245 14.15 1.21 18.26
C VAL A 245 14.09 1.80 16.85
N ALA A 246 12.94 1.72 16.18
CA ALA A 246 12.74 2.31 14.86
C ALA A 246 12.97 3.84 14.87
N GLU A 247 12.54 4.53 15.93
CA GLU A 247 12.80 5.96 16.11
C GLU A 247 14.29 6.28 16.28
N GLU A 248 15.03 5.48 17.06
CA GLU A 248 16.48 5.65 17.21
C GLU A 248 17.23 5.36 15.91
N LEU A 249 16.81 4.33 15.16
CA LEU A 249 17.36 4.03 13.82
C LEU A 249 17.06 5.16 12.82
N LEU A 250 15.85 5.73 12.85
CA LEU A 250 15.51 6.89 12.04
C LEU A 250 16.44 8.06 12.36
N LYS A 251 16.66 8.39 13.64
CA LYS A 251 17.58 9.47 14.03
C LYS A 251 19.02 9.22 13.57
N LYS A 252 19.47 7.96 13.59
CA LYS A 252 20.81 7.56 13.13
C LYS A 252 21.02 7.77 11.63
N TRP A 253 20.00 7.51 10.82
CA TRP A 253 20.11 7.42 9.36
C TRP A 253 19.39 8.52 8.57
N LYS A 254 18.51 9.31 9.19
CA LYS A 254 17.76 10.36 8.47
C LYS A 254 18.67 11.44 7.89
N ASN A 255 18.21 12.05 6.80
CA ASN A 255 18.83 13.21 6.15
C ASN A 255 20.26 12.97 5.66
N ARG A 256 20.57 11.74 5.21
CA ARG A 256 21.85 11.37 4.62
C ARG A 256 21.79 11.39 3.10
N GLY A 257 22.94 11.70 2.49
CA GLY A 257 23.10 11.69 1.03
C GLY A 257 23.12 10.27 0.47
N VAL A 258 22.79 10.14 -0.82
CA VAL A 258 22.77 8.84 -1.53
C VAL A 258 24.17 8.22 -1.62
N ASP A 259 25.22 9.04 -1.58
CA ASP A 259 26.61 8.63 -1.50
C ASP A 259 26.97 7.90 -0.20
N GLU A 260 26.18 8.10 0.86
CA GLU A 260 26.33 7.38 2.14
C GLU A 260 25.49 6.08 2.20
N ALA A 261 24.70 5.79 1.16
CA ALA A 261 23.83 4.62 1.14
C ALA A 261 24.67 3.33 1.22
N CYS A 262 24.36 2.48 2.21
CA CYS A 262 25.13 1.26 2.44
C CYS A 262 24.28 0.10 2.97
N GLN A 263 24.68 -1.11 2.61
CA GLN A 263 24.12 -2.35 3.14
C GLN A 263 24.79 -2.65 4.49
N THR A 264 24.01 -2.62 5.57
CA THR A 264 24.53 -2.90 6.93
C THR A 264 24.35 -4.35 7.35
N SER A 265 23.47 -5.10 6.67
CA SER A 265 23.19 -6.50 6.98
C SER A 265 23.26 -7.40 5.75
N PRO A 266 24.48 -7.78 5.29
CA PRO A 266 24.66 -8.61 4.10
C PRO A 266 23.98 -10.00 4.20
N LEU A 267 23.74 -10.47 5.42
CA LEU A 267 22.99 -11.72 5.64
C LEU A 267 21.53 -11.57 5.20
N LEU A 268 20.88 -10.44 5.47
CA LEU A 268 19.51 -10.20 5.00
C LEU A 268 19.43 -10.23 3.49
N ASP A 269 20.38 -9.60 2.81
CA ASP A 269 20.45 -9.60 1.35
C ASP A 269 20.65 -11.03 0.81
N THR A 270 21.55 -11.80 1.42
CA THR A 270 21.78 -13.20 1.03
C THR A 270 20.52 -14.04 1.21
N VAL A 271 19.87 -13.95 2.37
CA VAL A 271 18.67 -14.73 2.71
C VAL A 271 17.49 -14.35 1.81
N GLN A 272 17.30 -13.07 1.52
CA GLN A 272 16.28 -12.63 0.58
C GLN A 272 16.54 -13.19 -0.83
N GLY A 273 17.81 -13.25 -1.26
CA GLY A 273 18.18 -13.87 -2.53
C GLY A 273 17.86 -15.37 -2.59
N CYS A 274 17.88 -16.05 -1.43
CA CYS A 274 17.51 -17.45 -1.33
C CYS A 274 16.01 -17.72 -1.57
N HIS A 275 15.15 -16.71 -1.52
CA HIS A 275 13.69 -16.87 -1.72
C HIS A 275 13.34 -17.54 -3.06
N SER A 276 14.12 -17.25 -4.12
CA SER A 276 13.94 -17.86 -5.45
C SER A 276 14.12 -19.39 -5.46
N TYR A 277 14.81 -19.95 -4.46
CA TYR A 277 15.11 -21.38 -4.37
C TYR A 277 14.17 -22.15 -3.45
N LEU A 278 13.19 -21.47 -2.83
CA LEU A 278 12.23 -22.13 -1.94
C LEU A 278 11.33 -23.08 -2.72
N PHE A 279 11.17 -24.31 -2.22
CA PHE A 279 10.30 -25.32 -2.82
C PHE A 279 8.82 -24.91 -2.78
N SER A 280 8.38 -24.34 -1.65
CA SER A 280 7.04 -23.80 -1.45
C SER A 280 7.13 -22.34 -1.03
N ARG A 281 6.28 -21.50 -1.62
CA ARG A 281 6.26 -20.04 -1.44
C ARG A 281 4.84 -19.56 -1.23
N LEU A 282 4.63 -18.79 -0.17
CA LEU A 282 3.42 -18.01 0.09
C LEU A 282 3.56 -16.57 -0.41
N PHE A 283 4.80 -16.07 -0.53
CA PHE A 283 5.10 -14.69 -0.94
C PHE A 283 5.79 -14.65 -2.32
N CYS A 284 5.81 -13.47 -2.92
CA CYS A 284 6.51 -13.21 -4.17
C CYS A 284 8.02 -12.96 -3.99
N SER A 285 8.47 -12.62 -2.78
CA SER A 285 9.89 -12.40 -2.40
C SER A 285 10.13 -12.49 -0.90
#